data_AF-B6HBI7-F1
#
_entry.id   AF-B6HBI7-F1
#
_cell.length_a   1.000
_cell.length_b   1.000
_cell.length_c   1.000
_cell.angle_alpha   90.00
_cell.angle_beta   90.00
_cell.angle_gamma   90.00
#
_symmetry.space_group_name_H-M   'P 1'
#
loop_
_entity.id
_entity.type
_entity.pdbx_description
1 polymer ?
#
loop_
_entity_poly.entity_id
_entity_poly.type
_entity_poly.pdbx_seq_one_letter_code
_entity_poly.pdbx_strand_id
1 'polypeptide(L)'
;MDKQTQTRRCDEVKRLYKLLKSCESWFLSPGDLQGLGIYSQQVGMTGDGSVQFDPCFFRPYPEKVLQKYPLDTVSMAADHPPQTLQRLNNPRDFQTLLREVQNDPKVEHPLEFAKSRWDTLTLLYGPDAWEDHARQTRWHIQSQQMLPRRGLSRGSTLSDLRSIYERRTKWKHSAPELCGLNRRNYWRILSLREVFQPSFNPHAIMELLSDVPANHAENCLTLQELLVLSYTGQKHGRIIQASLHGESLLLQYSQLWSFADDETAPVELFVRYDMSQPVPIALEEPNPIIGSLVGPVTSISLN
;
A
#
# COMPACT_ATOMS: atom_id res chain seq x y z
N MET A 1 -8.80 15.71 -22.63
CA MET A 1 -9.87 16.12 -21.69
C MET A 1 -10.09 17.61 -21.83
N ASP A 2 -11.33 18.07 -22.01
CA ASP A 2 -11.64 19.50 -22.08
C ASP A 2 -11.62 20.15 -20.67
N LYS A 3 -11.47 21.48 -20.62
CA LYS A 3 -11.34 22.23 -19.36
C LYS A 3 -12.59 22.13 -18.47
N GLN A 4 -13.78 21.99 -19.05
CA GLN A 4 -15.03 21.93 -18.29
C GLN A 4 -15.14 20.60 -17.54
N THR A 5 -14.79 19.50 -18.20
CA THR A 5 -14.70 18.17 -17.58
C THR A 5 -13.68 18.14 -16.44
N GLN A 6 -12.51 18.76 -16.62
CA GLN A 6 -11.50 18.84 -15.57
C GLN A 6 -11.99 19.64 -14.34
N THR A 7 -12.64 20.78 -14.56
CA THR A 7 -13.20 21.60 -13.48
C THR A 7 -14.26 20.84 -12.69
N ARG A 8 -15.19 20.17 -13.39
CA ARG A 8 -16.24 19.35 -12.73
C ARG A 8 -15.63 18.25 -11.85
N ARG A 9 -14.64 17.51 -12.37
CA ARG A 9 -13.92 16.49 -11.58
C ARG A 9 -13.26 17.08 -10.34
N CYS A 10 -12.59 18.23 -10.47
CA CYS A 10 -11.97 18.91 -9.34
C CYS A 10 -12.99 19.32 -8.27
N ASP A 11 -14.15 19.82 -8.67
CA ASP A 11 -15.18 20.25 -7.74
C ASP A 11 -15.87 19.07 -7.05
N GLU A 12 -16.03 17.95 -7.76
CA GLU A 12 -16.54 16.72 -7.18
C GLU A 12 -15.59 16.13 -6.13
N VAL A 13 -14.29 16.10 -6.41
CA VAL A 13 -13.29 15.68 -5.42
C VAL A 13 -13.31 16.58 -4.19
N LYS A 14 -13.47 17.89 -4.35
CA LYS A 14 -13.62 18.82 -3.20
C LYS A 14 -14.91 18.56 -2.43
N ARG A 15 -16.01 18.23 -3.11
CA ARG A 15 -17.30 17.86 -2.49
C ARG A 15 -17.13 16.62 -1.63
N LEU A 16 -16.61 15.53 -2.21
CA LEU A 16 -16.35 14.28 -1.49
C LEU A 16 -15.41 14.48 -0.30
N TYR A 17 -14.34 15.25 -0.47
CA TYR A 17 -13.43 15.57 0.63
C TYR A 17 -14.14 16.30 1.79
N LYS A 18 -15.01 17.27 1.49
CA LYS A 18 -15.81 17.96 2.53
C LYS A 18 -16.76 17.00 3.23
N LEU A 19 -17.44 16.14 2.49
CA LEU A 19 -18.35 15.13 3.04
C LEU A 19 -17.63 14.17 3.97
N LEU A 20 -16.51 13.59 3.52
CA LEU A 20 -15.68 12.73 4.37
C LEU A 20 -15.15 13.44 5.61
N LYS A 21 -14.75 14.71 5.47
CA LYS A 21 -14.26 15.49 6.62
C LYS A 21 -15.38 15.77 7.64
N SER A 22 -16.64 15.80 7.20
CA SER A 22 -17.79 15.95 8.09
C SER A 22 -18.27 14.64 8.71
N CYS A 23 -17.77 13.49 8.28
CA CYS A 23 -18.11 12.21 8.90
C CYS A 23 -17.51 12.16 10.32
N GLU A 24 -18.34 11.81 11.30
CA GLU A 24 -17.90 11.60 12.68
C GLU A 24 -17.21 10.23 12.89
N SER A 25 -17.45 9.29 11.97
CA SER A 25 -16.81 7.97 11.98
C SER A 25 -15.47 7.97 11.26
N TRP A 26 -14.49 7.30 11.88
CA TRP A 26 -13.17 7.02 11.31
C TRP A 26 -13.16 5.77 10.43
N PHE A 27 -14.14 4.88 10.63
CA PHE A 27 -14.29 3.62 9.93
C PHE A 27 -15.58 3.67 9.11
N LEU A 28 -15.44 3.65 7.78
CA LEU A 28 -16.55 3.74 6.84
C LEU A 28 -16.68 2.40 6.13
N SER A 29 -17.76 1.69 6.44
CA SER A 29 -18.13 0.48 5.72
C SER A 29 -18.38 0.76 4.23
N PRO A 30 -18.37 -0.27 3.37
CA PRO A 30 -18.80 -0.11 1.98
C PRO A 30 -20.17 0.57 1.82
N GLY A 31 -21.11 0.31 2.74
CA GLY A 31 -22.42 0.96 2.75
C GLY A 31 -22.35 2.45 3.11
N ASP A 32 -21.50 2.83 4.08
CA ASP A 32 -21.28 4.24 4.43
C ASP A 32 -20.68 5.01 3.25
N LEU A 33 -19.69 4.40 2.58
CA LEU A 33 -19.08 4.96 1.37
C LEU A 33 -20.11 5.13 0.25
N GLN A 34 -20.97 4.13 0.03
CA GLN A 34 -22.03 4.21 -0.96
C GLN A 34 -22.99 5.37 -0.66
N GLY A 35 -23.34 5.60 0.62
CA GLY A 35 -24.14 6.75 1.05
C GLY A 35 -23.51 8.11 0.75
N LEU A 36 -22.19 8.16 0.58
CA LEU A 36 -21.44 9.36 0.18
C LEU A 36 -21.25 9.50 -1.34
N GLY A 37 -21.75 8.53 -2.13
CA GLY A 37 -21.54 8.45 -3.57
C GLY A 37 -20.21 7.81 -3.97
N ILE A 38 -19.60 7.04 -3.05
CA ILE A 38 -18.37 6.28 -3.28
C ILE A 38 -18.72 4.80 -3.36
N TYR A 39 -18.61 4.23 -4.56
CA TYR A 39 -18.81 2.80 -4.76
C TYR A 39 -17.55 2.06 -4.38
N SER A 40 -17.70 0.98 -3.61
CA SER A 40 -16.55 0.15 -3.24
C SER A 40 -16.85 -1.33 -3.45
N GLN A 41 -15.85 -2.06 -3.92
CA GLN A 41 -15.97 -3.48 -4.23
C GLN A 41 -14.66 -4.21 -3.94
N GLN A 42 -14.76 -5.28 -3.16
CA GLN A 42 -13.65 -6.23 -3.05
C GLN A 42 -13.57 -7.06 -4.34
N VAL A 43 -12.37 -7.17 -4.91
CA VAL A 43 -12.12 -7.93 -6.13
C VAL A 43 -11.29 -9.19 -5.85
N GLY A 44 -11.42 -10.17 -6.75
CA GLY A 44 -10.71 -11.44 -6.67
C GLY A 44 -9.27 -11.39 -7.17
N MET A 45 -8.67 -12.57 -7.32
CA MET A 45 -7.37 -12.77 -7.95
C MET A 45 -7.55 -13.35 -9.35
N THR A 46 -6.69 -12.95 -10.27
CA THR A 46 -6.57 -13.53 -11.61
C THR A 46 -5.69 -14.78 -11.59
N GLY A 47 -5.69 -15.54 -12.70
CA GLY A 47 -4.85 -16.74 -12.84
C GLY A 47 -3.33 -16.47 -12.90
N ASP A 48 -2.91 -15.22 -13.12
CA ASP A 48 -1.51 -14.76 -13.08
C ASP A 48 -1.11 -14.11 -11.74
N GLY A 49 -1.90 -14.41 -10.70
CA GLY A 49 -1.64 -13.97 -9.34
C GLY A 49 -1.65 -12.46 -9.16
N SER A 50 -2.38 -11.72 -10.02
CA SER A 50 -2.65 -10.30 -9.85
C SER A 50 -4.07 -10.07 -9.31
N VAL A 51 -4.33 -8.85 -8.85
CA VAL A 51 -5.65 -8.43 -8.34
C VAL A 51 -6.53 -8.11 -9.55
N GLN A 52 -7.75 -8.67 -9.58
CA GLN A 52 -8.69 -8.56 -10.70
C GLN A 52 -9.42 -7.19 -10.71
N PHE A 53 -8.67 -6.12 -10.98
CA PHE A 53 -9.26 -4.81 -11.25
C PHE A 53 -9.92 -4.78 -12.63
N ASP A 54 -11.12 -4.20 -12.72
CA ASP A 54 -11.85 -4.00 -13.97
C ASP A 54 -12.62 -2.66 -13.92
N PRO A 55 -12.19 -1.63 -14.69
CA PRO A 55 -11.02 -1.63 -15.57
C PRO A 55 -9.69 -1.70 -14.79
N CYS A 56 -8.59 -2.09 -15.44
CA CYS A 56 -7.27 -2.16 -14.82
C CYS A 56 -6.38 -1.00 -15.29
N PHE A 57 -6.13 -0.03 -14.41
CA PHE A 57 -5.34 1.17 -14.74
C PHE A 57 -3.84 0.99 -14.46
N PHE A 58 -3.48 -0.03 -13.69
CA PHE A 58 -2.09 -0.32 -13.32
C PHE A 58 -1.79 -1.79 -13.56
N ARG A 59 -0.93 -2.05 -14.55
CA ARG A 59 -0.47 -3.40 -14.84
C ARG A 59 0.72 -3.73 -13.93
N PRO A 60 0.60 -4.68 -13.00
CA PRO A 60 1.74 -5.09 -12.16
C PRO A 60 2.84 -5.72 -13.02
N TYR A 61 4.06 -5.74 -12.49
CA TYR A 61 5.13 -6.55 -13.09
C TYR A 61 4.73 -8.04 -13.16
N PRO A 62 5.26 -8.83 -14.11
CA PRO A 62 4.98 -10.27 -14.19
C PRO A 62 5.31 -11.02 -12.90
N GLU A 63 4.67 -12.17 -12.69
CA GLU A 63 5.05 -13.08 -11.61
C GLU A 63 6.53 -13.47 -11.68
N LYS A 64 7.07 -13.89 -10.53
CA LYS A 64 8.45 -14.39 -10.40
C LYS A 64 9.49 -13.33 -10.74
N VAL A 65 9.17 -12.04 -10.59
CA VAL A 65 10.12 -10.93 -10.73
C VAL A 65 11.29 -11.05 -9.73
N LEU A 66 11.02 -11.49 -8.50
CA LEU A 66 12.07 -11.68 -7.49
C LEU A 66 12.98 -12.86 -7.82
N GLN A 67 12.43 -13.89 -8.48
CA GLN A 67 13.18 -15.06 -8.94
C GLN A 67 13.98 -14.74 -10.21
N LYS A 68 13.40 -13.96 -11.13
CA LYS A 68 14.04 -13.49 -12.36
C LYS A 68 15.24 -12.59 -12.06
N TYR A 69 15.14 -11.76 -11.01
CA TYR A 69 16.17 -10.83 -10.59
C TYR A 69 16.56 -11.12 -9.13
N PRO A 70 17.35 -12.19 -8.88
CA PRO A 70 17.77 -12.55 -7.53
C PRO A 70 18.76 -11.52 -6.96
N LEU A 71 18.88 -11.45 -5.64
CA LEU A 71 19.80 -10.55 -4.96
C LEU A 71 21.26 -10.78 -5.40
N ASP A 72 22.00 -9.70 -5.65
CA ASP A 72 23.43 -9.79 -5.91
C ASP A 72 24.24 -9.71 -4.62
N THR A 73 24.35 -10.85 -3.94
CA THR A 73 25.04 -10.96 -2.64
C THR A 73 26.53 -10.59 -2.69
N VAL A 74 27.16 -10.70 -3.86
CA VAL A 74 28.59 -10.37 -4.05
C VAL A 74 28.78 -8.86 -4.00
N SER A 75 27.94 -8.11 -4.72
CA SER A 75 27.94 -6.65 -4.66
C SER A 75 27.52 -6.14 -3.28
N MET A 76 26.56 -6.81 -2.62
CA MET A 76 26.16 -6.45 -1.26
C MET A 76 27.32 -6.57 -0.27
N ALA A 77 28.04 -7.70 -0.25
CA ALA A 77 29.10 -7.96 0.72
C ALA A 77 30.28 -6.99 0.67
N ALA A 78 30.49 -6.30 -0.46
CA ALA A 78 31.55 -5.31 -0.62
C ALA A 78 31.21 -3.97 0.06
N ASP A 79 29.93 -3.57 0.06
CA ASP A 79 29.50 -2.25 0.50
C ASP A 79 28.74 -2.27 1.85
N HIS A 80 27.99 -3.34 2.16
CA HIS A 80 27.19 -3.48 3.40
C HIS A 80 27.01 -4.95 3.85
N PRO A 81 27.04 -5.27 5.17
CA PRO A 81 26.91 -6.65 5.64
C PRO A 81 25.52 -7.27 5.31
N PRO A 82 25.41 -8.63 5.21
CA PRO A 82 24.21 -9.39 4.80
C PRO A 82 22.92 -9.16 5.61
N GLN A 83 22.97 -8.33 6.65
CA GLN A 83 21.84 -7.89 7.46
C GLN A 83 20.95 -6.85 6.74
N THR A 84 21.26 -6.50 5.49
CA THR A 84 20.55 -5.47 4.70
C THR A 84 19.16 -5.89 4.25
N LEU A 85 18.91 -7.20 4.06
CA LEU A 85 17.55 -7.67 3.85
C LEU A 85 16.86 -7.77 5.21
N GLN A 86 16.21 -6.68 5.59
CA GLN A 86 15.42 -6.63 6.80
C GLN A 86 14.35 -7.72 6.69
N ARG A 87 14.38 -8.74 7.54
CA ARG A 87 13.26 -9.70 7.61
C ARG A 87 12.00 -8.97 8.04
N LEU A 88 10.82 -9.53 7.77
CA LEU A 88 9.55 -8.92 8.23
C LEU A 88 9.47 -8.80 9.76
N ASN A 89 10.48 -9.27 10.51
CA ASN A 89 10.73 -9.01 11.92
C ASN A 89 9.48 -9.28 12.75
N ASN A 90 8.90 -10.46 12.57
CA ASN A 90 8.03 -10.97 13.62
C ASN A 90 8.84 -10.97 14.91
N PRO A 91 8.29 -10.50 16.04
CA PRO A 91 8.86 -10.86 17.32
C PRO A 91 8.89 -12.39 17.32
N ARG A 92 10.07 -12.91 17.00
CA ARG A 92 10.38 -14.33 17.05
C ARG A 92 9.89 -14.77 18.39
N ASP A 93 9.04 -15.79 18.44
CA ASP A 93 8.62 -16.36 19.71
C ASP A 93 9.86 -16.51 20.61
N PHE A 94 9.66 -16.36 21.92
CA PHE A 94 10.77 -16.34 22.87
C PHE A 94 11.74 -17.52 22.68
N GLN A 95 11.27 -18.70 22.25
CA GLN A 95 12.10 -19.88 22.00
C GLN A 95 13.02 -19.70 20.79
N THR A 96 12.52 -19.10 19.73
CA THR A 96 13.33 -18.79 18.54
C THR A 96 14.39 -17.74 18.87
N LEU A 97 14.06 -16.70 19.64
CA LEU A 97 15.04 -15.72 20.10
C LEU A 97 16.12 -16.37 20.99
N LEU A 98 15.70 -17.22 21.93
CA LEU A 98 16.61 -17.93 22.82
C LEU A 98 17.60 -18.81 22.04
N ARG A 99 17.12 -19.58 21.06
CA ARG A 99 17.97 -20.44 20.21
C ARG A 99 19.06 -19.66 19.49
N GLU A 100 18.76 -18.46 19.01
CA GLU A 100 19.76 -17.63 18.33
C GLU A 100 20.82 -17.10 19.26
N VAL A 101 20.39 -16.61 20.44
CA VAL A 101 21.31 -16.10 21.45
C VAL A 101 22.21 -17.22 21.97
N GLN A 102 21.68 -18.44 22.10
CA GLN A 102 22.46 -19.62 22.48
C GLN A 102 23.53 -20.01 21.46
N ASN A 103 23.33 -19.67 20.18
CA ASN A 103 24.30 -19.93 19.12
C ASN A 103 25.38 -18.83 19.00
N ASP A 104 25.27 -17.73 19.75
CA ASP A 104 26.26 -16.66 19.76
C ASP A 104 27.28 -16.89 20.89
N PRO A 105 28.54 -17.26 20.58
CA PRO A 105 29.56 -17.54 21.59
C PRO A 105 29.96 -16.30 22.41
N LYS A 106 29.52 -15.10 22.02
CA LYS A 106 29.84 -13.84 22.73
C LYS A 106 28.87 -13.54 23.88
N VAL A 107 27.80 -14.32 24.03
CA VAL A 107 26.77 -14.06 25.04
C VAL A 107 26.94 -15.00 26.23
N GLU A 108 27.44 -14.47 27.36
CA GLU A 108 27.71 -15.25 28.58
C GLU A 108 26.44 -15.76 29.28
N HIS A 109 25.34 -15.00 29.20
CA HIS A 109 24.05 -15.35 29.80
C HIS A 109 22.91 -15.35 28.78
N PRO A 110 22.82 -16.37 27.90
CA PRO A 110 21.88 -16.37 26.78
C PRO A 110 20.41 -16.20 27.18
N LEU A 111 20.00 -16.79 28.31
CA LEU A 111 18.62 -16.70 28.78
C LEU A 111 18.26 -15.28 29.25
N GLU A 112 19.14 -14.64 30.04
CA GLU A 112 18.90 -13.28 30.54
C GLU A 112 18.94 -12.27 29.40
N PHE A 113 19.90 -12.42 28.49
CA PHE A 113 19.98 -11.61 27.28
C PHE A 113 18.74 -11.78 26.39
N ALA A 114 18.27 -13.02 26.18
CA ALA A 114 17.05 -13.29 25.42
C ALA A 114 15.82 -12.68 26.09
N LYS A 115 15.68 -12.75 27.43
CA LYS A 115 14.60 -12.10 28.19
C LYS A 115 14.63 -10.58 28.05
N SER A 116 15.77 -9.96 28.32
CA SER A 116 15.94 -8.51 28.18
C SER A 116 15.62 -8.03 26.76
N ARG A 117 16.08 -8.76 25.75
CA ARG A 117 15.78 -8.48 24.35
C ARG A 117 14.31 -8.68 24.01
N TRP A 118 13.67 -9.74 24.53
CA TRP A 118 12.24 -10.00 24.38
C TRP A 118 11.38 -8.90 25.02
N ASP A 119 11.70 -8.47 26.23
CA ASP A 119 11.00 -7.40 26.93
C ASP A 119 11.13 -6.08 26.15
N THR A 120 12.33 -5.77 25.65
CA THR A 120 12.58 -4.61 24.78
C THR A 120 11.75 -4.69 23.50
N LEU A 121 11.72 -5.85 22.84
CA LEU A 121 10.92 -6.06 21.64
C LEU A 121 9.42 -5.99 21.93
N THR A 122 8.97 -6.46 23.08
CA THR A 122 7.56 -6.39 23.49
C THR A 122 7.14 -4.96 23.82
N LEU A 123 8.04 -4.17 24.42
CA LEU A 123 7.81 -2.75 24.71
C LEU A 123 7.80 -1.90 23.44
N LEU A 124 8.72 -2.17 22.51
CA LEU A 124 8.85 -1.43 21.25
C LEU A 124 7.84 -1.87 20.18
N TYR A 125 7.52 -3.16 20.12
CA TYR A 125 6.71 -3.78 19.08
C TYR A 125 5.54 -4.56 19.66
N GLY A 126 4.98 -4.04 20.76
CA GLY A 126 3.82 -4.62 21.41
C GLY A 126 2.64 -4.80 20.45
N PRO A 127 1.59 -5.51 20.88
CA PRO A 127 0.41 -5.80 20.05
C PRO A 127 -0.30 -4.53 19.55
N ASP A 128 -0.07 -3.39 20.20
CA ASP A 128 -0.62 -2.07 19.90
C ASP A 128 0.34 -1.18 19.08
N ALA A 129 1.56 -1.64 18.75
CA ALA A 129 2.55 -0.88 17.96
C ALA A 129 2.25 -0.93 16.45
N TRP A 130 0.99 -0.71 16.06
CA TRP A 130 0.49 -0.93 14.70
C TRP A 130 1.25 -0.12 13.65
N GLU A 131 1.54 1.15 13.94
CA GLU A 131 2.38 1.98 13.08
C GLU A 131 3.73 1.33 12.78
N ASP A 132 4.42 0.82 13.79
CA ASP A 132 5.74 0.23 13.64
C ASP A 132 5.67 -1.09 12.88
N HIS A 133 4.64 -1.90 13.11
CA HIS A 133 4.38 -3.12 12.34
C HIS A 133 4.13 -2.83 10.86
N ALA A 134 3.30 -1.84 10.55
CA ALA A 134 3.06 -1.39 9.19
C ALA A 134 4.33 -0.81 8.54
N ARG A 135 5.12 -0.05 9.29
CA ARG A 135 6.40 0.52 8.85
C ARG A 135 7.43 -0.55 8.52
N GLN A 136 7.55 -1.59 9.35
CA GLN A 136 8.43 -2.72 9.09
C GLN A 136 8.03 -3.48 7.83
N THR A 137 6.72 -3.73 7.65
CA THR A 137 6.18 -4.38 6.45
C THR A 137 6.57 -3.62 5.19
N ARG A 138 6.35 -2.30 5.21
CA ARG A 138 6.77 -1.42 4.13
C ARG A 138 8.28 -1.45 3.90
N TRP A 139 9.08 -1.32 4.95
CA TRP A 139 10.54 -1.33 4.81
C TRP A 139 11.06 -2.64 4.23
N HIS A 140 10.45 -3.77 4.59
CA HIS A 140 10.76 -5.05 3.99
C HIS A 140 10.52 -5.02 2.47
N ILE A 141 9.32 -4.61 2.03
CA ILE A 141 8.98 -4.50 0.60
C ILE A 141 9.91 -3.52 -0.11
N GLN A 142 10.19 -2.37 0.50
CA GLN A 142 11.09 -1.37 -0.06
C GLN A 142 12.52 -1.92 -0.19
N SER A 143 13.00 -2.69 0.78
CA SER A 143 14.32 -3.32 0.72
C SER A 143 14.45 -4.28 -0.46
N GLN A 144 13.40 -5.05 -0.78
CA GLN A 144 13.39 -5.91 -1.96
C GLN A 144 13.64 -5.11 -3.24
N GLN A 145 13.18 -3.86 -3.28
CA GLN A 145 13.26 -3.04 -4.48
C GLN A 145 14.58 -2.29 -4.61
N MET A 146 15.17 -1.90 -3.47
CA MET A 146 16.36 -1.05 -3.39
C MET A 146 17.68 -1.83 -3.34
N LEU A 147 17.63 -3.15 -3.14
CA LEU A 147 18.84 -3.96 -3.12
C LEU A 147 19.32 -4.33 -4.53
N PRO A 148 20.65 -4.38 -4.77
CA PRO A 148 21.21 -4.77 -6.04
C PRO A 148 20.73 -6.15 -6.51
N ARG A 149 20.40 -6.27 -7.79
CA ARG A 149 19.90 -7.52 -8.38
C ARG A 149 20.78 -8.02 -9.52
N ARG A 150 20.94 -9.34 -9.61
CA ARG A 150 21.52 -9.99 -10.79
C ARG A 150 20.54 -9.92 -11.97
N GLY A 151 21.09 -9.93 -13.18
CA GLY A 151 20.29 -9.79 -14.41
C GLY A 151 19.98 -8.33 -14.78
N LEU A 152 20.45 -7.37 -13.99
CA LEU A 152 20.47 -5.94 -14.29
C LEU A 152 21.92 -5.44 -14.42
N SER A 153 22.09 -4.18 -14.82
CA SER A 153 23.40 -3.52 -14.79
C SER A 153 23.98 -3.53 -13.37
N ARG A 154 25.32 -3.49 -13.26
CA ARG A 154 26.00 -3.55 -11.95
C ARG A 154 25.51 -2.42 -11.04
N GLY A 155 25.09 -2.79 -9.83
CA GLY A 155 24.55 -1.85 -8.83
C GLY A 155 23.09 -1.45 -9.07
N SER A 156 22.48 -1.88 -10.17
CA SER A 156 21.05 -1.64 -10.42
C SER A 156 20.16 -2.53 -9.55
N THR A 157 18.97 -2.02 -9.32
CA THR A 157 17.97 -2.48 -8.38
C THR A 157 16.64 -2.68 -9.11
N LEU A 158 15.63 -3.26 -8.47
CA LEU A 158 14.31 -3.35 -9.11
C LEU A 158 13.66 -1.97 -9.26
N SER A 159 14.02 -1.00 -8.43
CA SER A 159 13.54 0.37 -8.58
C SER A 159 13.92 1.02 -9.90
N ASP A 160 15.02 0.58 -10.52
CA ASP A 160 15.45 1.06 -11.85
C ASP A 160 14.56 0.54 -12.99
N LEU A 161 13.70 -0.45 -12.72
CA LEU A 161 12.71 -0.95 -13.67
C LEU A 161 11.41 -0.11 -13.66
N ARG A 162 11.25 0.81 -12.71
CA ARG A 162 10.00 1.59 -12.59
C ARG A 162 9.82 2.54 -13.78
N SER A 163 8.58 2.65 -14.26
CA SER A 163 8.20 3.61 -15.31
C SER A 163 7.70 4.95 -14.74
N ILE A 164 7.33 4.96 -13.45
CA ILE A 164 6.79 6.13 -12.76
C ILE A 164 7.84 6.66 -11.80
N TYR A 165 8.17 7.94 -11.93
CA TYR A 165 9.17 8.58 -11.09
C TYR A 165 8.55 9.12 -9.80
N GLU A 166 9.31 9.03 -8.71
CA GLU A 166 8.91 9.61 -7.45
C GLU A 166 8.96 11.13 -7.53
N ARG A 167 7.80 11.76 -7.37
CA ARG A 167 7.78 13.16 -7.01
C ARG A 167 7.98 13.22 -5.52
N ARG A 168 9.09 13.82 -5.07
CA ARG A 168 9.12 14.37 -3.72
C ARG A 168 8.08 15.48 -3.70
N THR A 169 6.84 15.15 -3.35
CA THR A 169 5.86 16.15 -2.97
C THR A 169 6.57 17.00 -1.94
N LYS A 170 6.83 18.28 -2.24
CA LYS A 170 7.31 19.22 -1.23
C LYS A 170 6.34 19.05 -0.09
N TRP A 171 6.78 18.46 1.02
CA TRP A 171 5.96 18.21 2.18
C TRP A 171 5.39 19.57 2.56
N LYS A 172 4.16 19.85 2.12
CA LYS A 172 3.46 20.98 2.65
C LYS A 172 3.14 20.52 4.05
N HIS A 173 3.79 21.15 5.04
CA HIS A 173 3.46 21.04 6.46
C HIS A 173 1.97 21.35 6.76
N SER A 174 1.16 21.67 5.74
CA SER A 174 -0.29 21.75 5.78
C SER A 174 -1.02 20.41 5.61
N ALA A 175 -0.34 19.26 5.73
CA ALA A 175 -1.06 18.04 6.11
C ALA A 175 -1.85 18.40 7.38
N PRO A 176 -3.12 17.98 7.52
CA PRO A 176 -3.91 18.32 8.71
C PRO A 176 -3.07 18.03 9.94
N GLU A 177 -3.00 18.96 10.89
CA GLU A 177 -2.36 18.75 12.20
C GLU A 177 -3.06 17.60 12.91
N LEU A 178 -2.74 16.36 12.53
CA LEU A 178 -3.19 15.13 13.17
C LEU A 178 -2.26 14.79 14.33
N CYS A 179 -1.76 15.81 15.04
CA CYS A 179 -0.78 15.66 16.10
C CYS A 179 -1.21 16.43 17.36
N GLY A 180 -2.39 16.07 17.87
CA GLY A 180 -2.61 16.10 19.31
C GLY A 180 -1.93 14.90 19.96
N LEU A 181 -1.28 15.09 21.11
CA LEU A 181 -0.44 14.11 21.81
C LEU A 181 -1.16 12.84 22.33
N ASN A 182 -2.42 12.60 21.97
CA ASN A 182 -3.23 11.44 22.37
C ASN A 182 -3.45 10.47 21.19
N ARG A 183 -2.36 9.83 20.76
CA ARG A 183 -2.23 9.06 19.51
C ARG A 183 -2.86 7.66 19.58
N ARG A 184 -3.99 7.44 18.90
CA ARG A 184 -4.40 6.16 18.28
C ARG A 184 -5.24 6.51 17.04
N ASN A 185 -5.09 5.78 15.93
CA ASN A 185 -5.88 5.88 14.69
C ASN A 185 -5.57 7.08 13.78
N TYR A 186 -4.43 7.05 13.09
CA TYR A 186 -4.12 8.04 12.06
C TYR A 186 -3.57 7.40 10.77
N TRP A 187 -3.65 8.15 9.68
CA TRP A 187 -3.13 7.77 8.36
C TRP A 187 -2.00 8.70 7.94
N ARG A 188 -1.00 8.16 7.23
CA ARG A 188 0.11 8.94 6.67
C ARG A 188 0.38 8.52 5.24
N ILE A 189 0.48 9.50 4.35
CA ILE A 189 1.05 9.31 3.00
C ILE A 189 2.57 9.24 3.14
N LEU A 190 3.17 8.17 2.65
CA LEU A 190 4.62 7.95 2.71
C LEU A 190 5.33 8.26 1.40
N SER A 191 4.71 7.92 0.27
CA SER A 191 5.20 8.19 -1.07
C SER A 191 4.02 8.46 -2.00
N LEU A 192 4.22 9.35 -2.97
CA LEU A 192 3.30 9.61 -4.06
C LEU A 192 4.11 9.71 -5.36
N ARG A 193 3.82 8.82 -6.30
CA ARG A 193 4.49 8.74 -7.60
C ARG A 193 3.49 9.00 -8.70
N GLU A 194 3.68 10.07 -9.46
CA GLU A 194 2.72 10.55 -10.46
C GLU A 194 3.26 10.36 -11.88
N VAL A 195 2.39 10.01 -12.82
CA VAL A 195 2.73 9.92 -14.24
C VAL A 195 2.64 11.31 -14.87
N PHE A 196 3.77 11.84 -15.32
CA PHE A 196 3.89 13.17 -15.92
C PHE A 196 3.95 13.15 -17.46
N GLN A 197 3.22 12.23 -18.08
CA GLN A 197 3.21 12.11 -19.53
C GLN A 197 1.88 12.64 -20.10
N PRO A 198 1.88 13.58 -21.06
CA PRO A 198 0.66 14.14 -21.65
C PRO A 198 -0.28 13.11 -22.29
N SER A 199 0.26 11.94 -22.66
CA SER A 199 -0.47 10.82 -23.27
C SER A 199 -1.26 9.96 -22.27
N PHE A 200 -1.11 10.20 -20.96
CA PHE A 200 -1.82 9.48 -19.92
C PHE A 200 -2.79 10.40 -19.17
N ASN A 201 -3.90 9.84 -18.69
CA ASN A 201 -4.66 10.47 -17.60
C ASN A 201 -3.74 10.60 -16.37
N PRO A 202 -4.03 11.50 -15.43
CA PRO A 202 -3.27 11.57 -14.19
C PRO A 202 -3.39 10.24 -13.44
N HIS A 203 -2.33 9.43 -13.51
CA HIS A 203 -2.19 8.20 -12.74
C HIS A 203 -1.19 8.47 -11.63
N ALA A 204 -1.48 8.01 -10.42
CA ALA A 204 -0.47 7.99 -9.38
C ALA A 204 -0.52 6.73 -8.52
N ILE A 205 0.64 6.34 -8.02
CA ILE A 205 0.79 5.30 -7.00
C ILE A 205 1.06 5.99 -5.67
N MET A 206 0.23 5.72 -4.68
CA MET A 206 0.32 6.26 -3.33
C MET A 206 0.60 5.14 -2.33
N GLU A 207 1.61 5.33 -1.49
CA GLU A 207 1.83 4.47 -0.33
C GLU A 207 1.22 5.12 0.90
N LEU A 208 0.37 4.35 1.60
CA LEU A 208 -0.26 4.76 2.84
C LEU A 208 0.17 3.86 3.99
N LEU A 209 0.38 4.47 5.14
CA LEU A 209 0.54 3.78 6.41
C LEU A 209 -0.60 4.17 7.35
N SER A 210 -1.14 3.18 8.04
CA SER A 210 -2.21 3.36 9.01
C SER A 210 -1.82 2.82 10.38
N ASP A 211 -1.99 3.67 11.39
CA ASP A 211 -1.91 3.31 12.80
C ASP A 211 -3.30 2.89 13.33
N VAL A 212 -3.90 1.90 12.66
CA VAL A 212 -5.18 1.28 13.03
C VAL A 212 -5.00 -0.23 13.08
N PRO A 213 -5.71 -0.96 13.94
CA PRO A 213 -5.59 -2.41 13.99
C PRO A 213 -6.22 -3.05 12.74
N ALA A 214 -5.70 -4.21 12.34
CA ALA A 214 -6.05 -4.86 11.08
C ALA A 214 -7.53 -5.28 11.02
N ASN A 215 -8.13 -5.67 12.16
CA ASN A 215 -9.55 -5.99 12.28
C ASN A 215 -10.48 -4.79 12.00
N HIS A 216 -9.98 -3.56 12.11
CA HIS A 216 -10.72 -2.37 11.72
C HIS A 216 -10.41 -1.90 10.29
N ALA A 217 -9.28 -2.34 9.72
CA ALA A 217 -8.87 -2.01 8.36
C ALA A 217 -9.78 -2.63 7.27
N GLU A 218 -10.55 -3.66 7.61
CA GLU A 218 -11.58 -4.19 6.70
C GLU A 218 -12.65 -3.14 6.35
N ASN A 219 -12.84 -2.14 7.22
CA ASN A 219 -13.86 -1.09 7.12
C ASN A 219 -13.28 0.30 6.75
N CYS A 220 -12.13 0.37 6.07
CA CYS A 220 -11.55 1.66 5.64
C CYS A 220 -11.05 1.60 4.19
N LEU A 221 -11.48 2.55 3.36
CA LEU A 221 -10.99 2.71 1.97
C LEU A 221 -10.70 4.20 1.67
N THR A 222 -9.78 4.46 0.73
CA THR A 222 -9.18 5.79 0.43
C THR A 222 -9.65 6.34 -0.92
N LEU A 223 -9.48 7.65 -1.23
CA LEU A 223 -10.05 8.30 -2.43
C LEU A 223 -9.05 8.81 -3.50
N GLN A 224 -9.50 8.84 -4.78
CA GLN A 224 -8.95 9.40 -6.06
C GLN A 224 -8.39 8.40 -7.08
N GLU A 225 -8.17 8.77 -8.35
CA GLU A 225 -7.58 7.90 -9.41
C GLU A 225 -6.15 7.41 -9.08
N LEU A 226 -6.05 6.44 -8.16
CA LEU A 226 -4.83 6.11 -7.43
C LEU A 226 -4.74 4.60 -7.24
N LEU A 227 -3.57 4.04 -7.56
CA LEU A 227 -3.17 2.78 -6.95
C LEU A 227 -2.65 3.09 -5.55
N VAL A 228 -3.30 2.54 -4.54
CA VAL A 228 -2.92 2.73 -3.15
C VAL A 228 -2.40 1.42 -2.58
N LEU A 229 -1.15 1.44 -2.12
CA LEU A 229 -0.58 0.39 -1.30
C LEU A 229 -0.75 0.80 0.16
N SER A 230 -1.69 0.15 0.83
CA SER A 230 -2.00 0.41 2.23
C SER A 230 -1.32 -0.61 3.11
N TYR A 231 -0.58 -0.16 4.12
CA TYR A 231 -0.01 -0.96 5.19
C TYR A 231 -0.71 -0.59 6.50
N THR A 232 -1.31 -1.56 7.17
CA THR A 232 -2.20 -1.34 8.32
C THR A 232 -1.97 -2.37 9.43
N GLY A 233 -2.12 -1.97 10.68
CA GLY A 233 -2.29 -2.90 11.80
C GLY A 233 -1.09 -3.81 12.07
N GLN A 234 -1.40 -5.03 12.51
CA GLN A 234 -0.44 -6.10 12.81
C GLN A 234 0.15 -6.69 11.52
N LYS A 235 0.88 -5.88 10.74
CA LYS A 235 1.54 -6.30 9.50
C LYS A 235 0.57 -6.81 8.44
N HIS A 236 -0.48 -6.05 8.19
CA HIS A 236 -1.37 -6.32 7.08
C HIS A 236 -1.18 -5.29 5.97
N GLY A 237 -1.56 -5.66 4.76
CA GLY A 237 -1.62 -4.72 3.66
C GLY A 237 -2.75 -4.99 2.70
N ARG A 238 -3.09 -3.99 1.92
CA ARG A 238 -4.14 -4.05 0.89
C ARG A 238 -3.72 -3.23 -0.33
N ILE A 239 -4.11 -3.71 -1.50
CA ILE A 239 -3.95 -3.02 -2.77
C ILE A 239 -5.32 -2.47 -3.15
N ILE A 240 -5.40 -1.16 -3.36
CA ILE A 240 -6.65 -0.47 -3.70
C ILE A 240 -6.42 0.26 -5.01
N GLN A 241 -7.32 0.09 -5.98
CA GLN A 241 -7.39 0.94 -7.16
C GLN A 241 -8.64 1.80 -7.02
N ALA A 242 -8.43 3.10 -7.03
CA ALA A 242 -9.50 4.06 -6.98
C ALA A 242 -9.57 4.77 -8.34
N SER A 243 -10.77 5.12 -8.82
CA SER A 243 -11.01 5.78 -10.10
C SER A 243 -12.25 6.68 -10.05
N LEU A 244 -12.27 7.79 -10.82
CA LEU A 244 -13.39 8.73 -10.84
C LEU A 244 -14.14 8.62 -12.17
N HIS A 245 -15.29 7.96 -12.14
CA HIS A 245 -16.16 7.77 -13.29
C HIS A 245 -17.32 8.77 -13.24
N GLY A 246 -17.21 9.83 -14.05
CA GLY A 246 -18.18 10.93 -14.03
C GLY A 246 -18.14 11.67 -12.69
N GLU A 247 -19.22 11.54 -11.91
CA GLU A 247 -19.38 12.14 -10.58
C GLU A 247 -19.27 11.09 -9.45
N SER A 248 -18.96 9.84 -9.79
CA SER A 248 -18.90 8.73 -8.84
C SER A 248 -17.47 8.23 -8.70
N LEU A 249 -17.02 8.08 -7.45
CA LEU A 249 -15.75 7.46 -7.16
C LEU A 249 -15.93 5.95 -7.00
N LEU A 250 -15.17 5.17 -7.75
CA LEU A 250 -15.12 3.72 -7.65
C LEU A 250 -13.83 3.31 -6.91
N LEU A 251 -13.96 2.44 -5.91
CA LEU A 251 -12.87 1.87 -5.13
C LEU A 251 -12.89 0.34 -5.29
N GLN A 252 -11.96 -0.21 -6.05
CA GLN A 252 -11.74 -1.64 -6.11
C GLN A 252 -10.58 -2.01 -5.18
N TYR A 253 -10.72 -3.07 -4.39
CA TYR A 253 -9.68 -3.42 -3.44
C TYR A 253 -9.48 -4.93 -3.30
N SER A 254 -8.23 -5.35 -3.06
CA SER A 254 -7.92 -6.74 -2.78
C SER A 254 -8.44 -7.16 -1.41
N GLN A 255 -8.43 -8.48 -1.14
CA GLN A 255 -8.49 -8.96 0.24
C GLN A 255 -7.37 -8.34 1.11
N LEU A 256 -7.56 -8.40 2.42
CA LEU A 256 -6.51 -8.02 3.36
C LEU A 256 -5.45 -9.13 3.41
N TRP A 257 -4.19 -8.75 3.22
CA TRP A 257 -3.07 -9.68 3.20
C TRP A 257 -2.29 -9.61 4.49
N SER A 258 -1.92 -10.77 5.03
CA SER A 258 -1.04 -10.86 6.21
C SER A 258 0.43 -10.94 5.79
N PHE A 259 1.28 -10.21 6.51
CA PHE A 259 2.74 -10.26 6.47
C PHE A 259 3.31 -10.78 7.80
N ALA A 260 2.48 -11.44 8.60
CA ALA A 260 2.87 -12.00 9.89
C ALA A 260 3.72 -13.27 9.75
N ASP A 261 3.91 -13.81 8.54
CA ASP A 261 4.74 -14.97 8.27
C ASP A 261 5.58 -14.73 7.00
N ASP A 262 6.90 -14.80 7.14
CA ASP A 262 7.87 -14.54 6.07
C ASP A 262 7.70 -15.51 4.88
N GLU A 263 7.21 -16.74 5.12
CA GLU A 263 7.08 -17.77 4.09
C GLU A 263 5.83 -17.59 3.23
N THR A 264 4.74 -17.08 3.83
CA THR A 264 3.44 -16.92 3.18
C THR A 264 3.10 -15.46 2.84
N ALA A 265 3.88 -14.50 3.33
CA ALA A 265 3.69 -13.09 3.06
C ALA A 265 3.71 -12.80 1.54
N PRO A 266 2.74 -12.03 1.00
CA PRO A 266 2.67 -11.73 -0.43
C PRO A 266 3.61 -10.59 -0.82
N VAL A 267 4.87 -10.68 -0.40
CA VAL A 267 5.92 -9.68 -0.64
C VAL A 267 6.06 -9.41 -2.13
N GLU A 268 6.11 -10.46 -2.94
CA GLU A 268 6.26 -10.34 -4.40
C GLU A 268 5.05 -9.64 -5.05
N LEU A 269 3.83 -9.90 -4.57
CA LEU A 269 2.63 -9.22 -5.06
C LEU A 269 2.74 -7.70 -4.86
N PHE A 270 3.11 -7.27 -3.64
CA PHE A 270 3.23 -5.84 -3.34
C PHE A 270 4.39 -5.19 -4.08
N VAL A 271 5.54 -5.87 -4.21
CA VAL A 271 6.65 -5.40 -5.03
C VAL A 271 6.21 -5.19 -6.49
N ARG A 272 5.46 -6.14 -7.07
CA ARG A 272 4.97 -6.06 -8.46
C ARG A 272 4.03 -4.88 -8.69
N TYR A 273 3.14 -4.59 -7.73
CA TYR A 273 2.21 -3.46 -7.82
C TYR A 273 2.88 -2.11 -7.55
N ASP A 274 3.83 -2.05 -6.63
CA ASP A 274 4.58 -0.82 -6.34
C ASP A 274 5.40 -0.34 -7.55
N MET A 275 5.84 -1.30 -8.37
CA MET A 275 6.55 -1.07 -9.63
C MET A 275 5.63 -1.04 -10.86
N SER A 276 4.31 -1.14 -10.68
CA SER A 276 3.36 -1.25 -11.79
C SER A 276 3.49 -0.14 -12.84
N GLN A 277 3.05 -0.46 -14.04
CA GLN A 277 3.03 0.49 -15.17
C GLN A 277 1.60 0.98 -15.38
N PRO A 278 1.40 2.29 -15.66
CA PRO A 278 0.10 2.81 -16.00
C PRO A 278 -0.36 2.21 -17.34
N VAL A 279 -1.64 1.87 -17.44
CA VAL A 279 -2.23 1.39 -18.69
C VAL A 279 -2.66 2.59 -19.55
N PRO A 280 -2.16 2.73 -20.80
CA PRO A 280 -2.62 3.78 -21.69
C PRO A 280 -4.11 3.60 -22.05
N ILE A 281 -4.86 4.69 -22.09
CA ILE A 281 -6.32 4.71 -22.29
C ILE A 281 -6.76 4.20 -23.67
N ALA A 282 -5.83 4.02 -24.62
CA ALA A 282 -6.13 3.77 -26.03
C ALA A 282 -6.74 2.40 -26.37
N LEU A 283 -7.19 1.59 -25.39
CA LEU A 283 -7.73 0.24 -25.63
C LEU A 283 -8.97 -0.15 -24.81
N GLU A 284 -9.69 0.78 -24.20
CA GLU A 284 -10.99 0.44 -23.58
C GLU A 284 -12.16 1.01 -24.41
N GLU A 285 -12.76 0.15 -25.22
CA GLU A 285 -14.20 0.29 -25.46
C GLU A 285 -14.91 0.14 -24.11
N PRO A 286 -15.90 0.99 -23.79
CA PRO A 286 -16.56 0.98 -22.49
C PRO A 286 -17.22 -0.38 -22.23
N ASN A 287 -16.77 -1.06 -21.17
CA ASN A 287 -17.35 -2.32 -20.71
C ASN A 287 -18.82 -2.06 -20.26
N PRO A 288 -19.84 -2.65 -20.91
CA PRO A 288 -21.25 -2.30 -20.69
C PRO A 288 -21.78 -2.65 -19.29
N ILE A 289 -21.02 -3.42 -18.50
CA ILE A 289 -21.38 -3.83 -17.14
C ILE A 289 -21.34 -2.66 -16.15
N ILE A 290 -20.47 -1.67 -16.36
CA ILE A 290 -20.41 -0.49 -15.49
C ILE A 290 -21.69 0.36 -15.63
N GLY A 291 -22.28 0.37 -16.83
CA GLY A 291 -23.57 1.01 -17.09
C GLY A 291 -24.76 0.36 -16.37
N SER A 292 -24.63 -0.90 -15.91
CA SER A 292 -25.70 -1.57 -15.14
C SER A 292 -25.53 -1.45 -13.62
N LEU A 293 -24.31 -1.20 -13.13
CA LEU A 293 -24.05 -0.96 -11.70
C LEU A 293 -24.38 0.48 -11.28
N VAL A 294 -24.22 1.43 -12.19
CA VAL A 294 -24.65 2.82 -12.02
C VAL A 294 -26.02 2.96 -12.66
N GLY A 295 -27.07 2.52 -11.94
CA GLY A 295 -28.45 2.68 -12.41
C GLY A 295 -28.78 4.15 -12.74
N PRO A 296 -29.79 4.41 -13.59
CA PRO A 296 -30.17 5.78 -13.93
C PRO A 296 -30.52 6.54 -12.66
N VAL A 297 -29.82 7.64 -12.41
CA VAL A 297 -30.16 8.61 -11.35
C VAL A 297 -31.51 9.20 -11.71
N THR A 298 -32.58 8.63 -11.17
CA THR A 298 -33.89 9.28 -11.17
C THR A 298 -33.76 10.50 -10.28
N SER A 299 -33.77 11.67 -10.92
CA SER A 299 -33.94 12.97 -10.29
C SER A 299 -35.10 12.90 -9.30
N ILE A 300 -34.80 12.95 -8.00
CA ILE A 300 -35.81 13.15 -6.97
C ILE A 300 -36.25 14.61 -7.12
N SER A 301 -37.41 14.80 -7.75
CA SER A 301 -38.15 16.06 -7.70
C SER A 301 -38.67 16.23 -6.27
N LEU A 302 -38.11 17.19 -5.53
CA LEU A 302 -38.70 17.65 -4.29
C LEU A 302 -39.89 18.56 -4.63
N ASN A 303 -41.10 18.08 -4.35
CA ASN A 303 -42.28 18.92 -4.13
C ASN A 303 -42.39 19.26 -2.65
#